data_AF-A0A6N9PZC4-F1
#
_entry.id   AF-A0A6N9PZC4-F1
#
_cell.length_a   1.000
_cell.length_b   1.000
_cell.length_c   1.000
_cell.angle_alpha   90.00
_cell.angle_beta   90.00
_cell.angle_gamma   90.00
#
_symmetry.space_group_name_H-M   'P 1'
#
loop_
_entity.id
_entity.type
_entity.pdbx_description
1 polymer ?
#
loop_
_entity_poly.entity_id
_entity_poly.type
_entity_poly.pdbx_seq_one_letter_code
_entity_poly.pdbx_strand_id
1 'polypeptide(L)'
;MGALDRTICDCCVCPMQCVLEQLIDKTVSFFLLGTTGAGQFNDATIERVEGFKVFTNKGIVAFHTISFVILNFEPNPPIKVKPTKNDIGECACIEDSTTNLLNSMKKKQVVISDSISGTIDNVGEGIILLKDVSFLGSCFPLFVISKCFIDTISPST
;
A
#
# COMPACT_ATOMS: atom_id res chain seq x y z
N MET A 1 16.11 -2.11 -13.67
CA MET A 1 15.72 -2.30 -12.25
C MET A 1 16.99 -2.61 -11.49
N GLY A 2 17.45 -1.68 -10.64
CA GLY A 2 18.68 -1.85 -9.86
C GLY A 2 18.54 -3.01 -8.87
N ALA A 3 19.60 -3.80 -8.72
CA ALA A 3 19.70 -4.84 -7.71
C ALA A 3 19.76 -4.17 -6.33
N LEU A 4 18.59 -3.94 -5.73
CA LEU A 4 18.47 -3.66 -4.30
C LEU A 4 18.76 -4.98 -3.58
N ASP A 5 19.93 -5.06 -2.96
CA ASP A 5 20.35 -6.21 -2.17
C ASP A 5 19.34 -6.43 -1.04
N ARG A 6 18.72 -7.61 -1.06
CA ARG A 6 17.65 -8.01 -0.15
C ARG A 6 18.20 -8.08 1.27
N THR A 7 17.95 -7.05 2.07
CA THR A 7 18.17 -7.09 3.52
C THR A 7 16.84 -7.21 4.27
N ILE A 8 16.95 -7.55 5.55
CA ILE A 8 15.94 -8.06 6.49
C ILE A 8 14.67 -7.18 6.64
N CYS A 9 14.61 -5.98 6.07
CA CYS A 9 13.53 -5.01 6.30
C CYS A 9 12.93 -4.36 5.03
N ASP A 10 12.92 -5.04 3.89
CA ASP A 10 12.53 -4.40 2.60
C ASP A 10 11.24 -4.95 1.95
N CYS A 11 10.51 -5.86 2.61
CA CYS A 11 9.37 -6.54 1.99
C CYS A 11 8.19 -5.63 1.64
N CYS A 12 7.96 -4.53 2.37
CA CYS A 12 6.89 -3.56 2.03
C CYS A 12 7.41 -2.23 1.48
N VAL A 13 8.63 -1.82 1.84
CA VAL A 13 9.20 -0.52 1.45
C VAL A 13 9.55 -0.52 -0.05
N CYS A 14 10.30 -1.52 -0.51
CA CYS A 14 10.65 -1.66 -1.92
C CYS A 14 9.43 -1.83 -2.85
N PRO A 15 8.40 -2.63 -2.52
CA PRO A 15 7.19 -2.67 -3.33
C PRO A 15 6.40 -1.36 -3.33
N MET A 16 6.34 -0.64 -2.20
CA MET A 16 5.69 0.66 -2.12
C MET A 16 6.35 1.67 -3.08
N GLN A 17 7.70 1.69 -3.15
CA GLN A 17 8.42 2.52 -4.12
C GLN A 17 7.93 2.29 -5.55
N CYS A 18 7.82 1.02 -5.97
CA CYS A 18 7.42 0.69 -7.33
C CYS A 18 5.98 1.09 -7.64
N VAL A 19 5.09 1.12 -6.65
CA VAL A 19 3.74 1.65 -6.83
C VAL A 19 3.78 3.18 -6.96
N LEU A 20 4.53 3.87 -6.11
CA LEU A 20 4.63 5.32 -6.11
C LEU A 20 5.26 5.88 -7.39
N GLU A 21 6.23 5.19 -7.97
CA GLU A 21 6.83 5.54 -9.27
C GLU A 21 5.78 5.56 -10.40
N GLN A 22 4.74 4.72 -10.33
CA GLN A 22 3.64 4.71 -11.30
C GLN A 22 2.66 5.87 -11.10
N LEU A 23 2.75 6.57 -9.97
CA LEU A 23 1.86 7.66 -9.56
C LEU A 23 2.52 9.04 -9.68
N ILE A 24 3.68 9.15 -10.31
CA ILE A 24 4.27 10.43 -10.67
C ILE A 24 3.28 11.23 -11.52
N ASP A 25 3.20 12.54 -11.25
CA ASP A 25 2.24 13.49 -11.79
C ASP A 25 0.77 13.23 -11.39
N LYS A 26 0.51 12.36 -10.41
CA LYS A 26 -0.82 12.12 -9.86
C LYS A 26 -0.98 12.76 -8.50
N THR A 27 -2.20 13.24 -8.23
CA THR A 27 -2.59 13.77 -6.93
C THR A 27 -3.19 12.65 -6.10
N VAL A 28 -2.58 12.36 -4.96
CA VAL A 28 -2.97 11.28 -4.04
C VAL A 28 -2.98 11.79 -2.60
N SER A 29 -3.58 11.03 -1.70
CA SER A 29 -3.47 11.28 -0.26
C SER A 29 -2.72 10.14 0.41
N PHE A 30 -1.87 10.45 1.38
CA PHE A 30 -1.13 9.46 2.14
C PHE A 30 -1.65 9.37 3.56
N PHE A 31 -1.78 8.15 4.07
CA PHE A 31 -1.93 7.92 5.50
C PHE A 31 -0.59 7.45 6.06
N LEU A 32 -0.11 8.16 7.06
CA LEU A 32 1.23 8.05 7.61
C LEU A 32 1.18 7.60 9.06
N LEU A 33 2.05 6.68 9.43
CA LEU A 33 2.32 6.28 10.81
C LEU A 33 3.76 6.67 11.15
N GLY A 34 3.92 7.63 12.06
CA GLY A 34 5.21 8.21 12.39
C GLY A 34 5.41 8.40 13.89
N THR A 35 6.49 9.11 14.23
CA THR A 35 6.96 9.31 15.62
C THR A 35 5.97 10.03 16.53
N THR A 36 5.08 10.84 15.96
CA THR A 36 4.05 11.59 16.70
C THR A 36 2.65 10.98 16.57
N GLY A 37 2.55 9.75 16.05
CA GLY A 37 1.28 9.06 15.81
C GLY A 37 0.89 9.02 14.34
N ALA A 38 -0.42 8.84 14.10
CA ALA A 38 -0.99 8.80 12.76
C ALA A 38 -1.22 10.22 12.19
N GLY A 39 -0.94 10.40 10.91
CA GLY A 39 -1.16 11.65 10.20
C GLY A 39 -1.67 11.40 8.78
N GLN A 40 -2.32 12.41 8.20
CA GLN A 40 -2.78 12.36 6.83
C GLN A 40 -2.17 13.50 6.02
N PHE A 41 -1.67 13.17 4.83
CA PHE A 41 -1.07 14.11 3.90
C PHE A 41 -1.91 14.15 2.63
N ASN A 42 -2.86 15.09 2.59
CA ASN A 42 -3.95 15.08 1.62
C ASN A 42 -3.63 15.84 0.33
N ASP A 43 -4.16 15.34 -0.78
CA ASP A 43 -4.16 15.97 -2.10
C ASP A 43 -2.78 16.48 -2.51
N ALA A 44 -1.78 15.62 -2.43
CA ALA A 44 -0.40 15.91 -2.78
C ALA A 44 -0.09 15.34 -4.17
N THR A 45 0.46 16.19 -5.05
CA THR A 45 0.89 15.76 -6.37
C THR A 45 2.32 15.23 -6.27
N ILE A 46 2.53 13.97 -6.70
CA ILE A 46 3.85 13.35 -6.69
C ILE A 46 4.68 13.92 -7.83
N GLU A 47 5.82 14.52 -7.52
CA GLU A 47 6.73 15.11 -8.52
C GLU A 47 7.87 14.15 -8.86
N ARG A 48 8.39 13.45 -7.85
CA ARG A 48 9.48 12.49 -8.00
C ARG A 48 9.51 11.48 -6.85
N VAL A 49 10.07 10.31 -7.14
CA VAL A 49 10.17 9.19 -6.20
C VAL A 49 11.61 8.67 -6.27
N GLU A 50 12.39 8.90 -5.22
CA GLU A 50 13.81 8.51 -5.19
C GLU A 50 14.32 8.43 -3.74
N GLY A 51 15.36 7.62 -3.51
CA GLY A 51 16.03 7.54 -2.21
C GLY A 51 15.09 7.22 -1.04
N PHE A 52 14.12 6.34 -1.26
CA PHE A 52 13.08 5.95 -0.29
C PHE A 52 12.16 7.09 0.18
N LYS A 53 12.01 8.13 -0.64
CA LYS A 53 11.20 9.32 -0.38
C LYS A 53 10.29 9.65 -1.56
N VAL A 54 9.09 10.13 -1.26
CA VAL A 54 8.20 10.78 -2.21
C VAL A 54 8.37 12.27 -2.04
N PHE A 55 8.66 12.96 -3.14
CA PHE A 55 8.64 14.40 -3.17
C PHE A 55 7.35 14.84 -3.84
N THR A 56 6.68 15.78 -3.20
CA THR A 56 5.40 16.30 -3.65
C THR A 56 5.41 17.82 -3.62
N ASN A 57 4.44 18.43 -4.28
CA ASN A 57 4.21 19.87 -4.24
C ASN A 57 3.89 20.43 -2.82
N LYS A 58 3.61 19.56 -1.84
CA LYS A 58 3.30 19.95 -0.45
C LYS A 58 4.41 19.61 0.54
N GLY A 59 5.42 18.84 0.14
CA GLY A 59 6.46 18.35 1.05
C GLY A 59 7.02 16.98 0.68
N ILE A 60 7.81 16.43 1.59
CA ILE A 60 8.53 15.16 1.41
C ILE A 60 7.98 14.12 2.38
N VAL A 61 7.65 12.94 1.87
CA VAL A 61 7.13 11.80 2.64
C VAL A 61 8.13 10.65 2.57
N ALA A 62 8.49 10.05 3.71
CA ALA A 62 9.37 8.88 3.75
C ALA A 62 8.55 7.58 3.57
N PHE A 63 9.03 6.63 2.78
CA PHE A 63 8.21 5.43 2.48
C PHE A 63 7.87 4.58 3.70
N HIS A 64 8.79 4.46 4.66
CA HIS A 64 8.60 3.62 5.84
C HIS A 64 7.46 4.11 6.74
N THR A 65 6.99 5.36 6.58
CA THR A 65 5.82 5.87 7.33
C THR A 65 4.52 5.67 6.56
N ILE A 66 4.56 5.34 5.26
CA ILE A 66 3.36 5.19 4.43
C ILE A 66 2.68 3.87 4.76
N SER A 67 1.52 3.95 5.42
CA SER A 67 0.67 2.80 5.68
C SER A 67 -0.22 2.50 4.47
N PHE A 68 -0.89 3.52 3.94
CA PHE A 68 -1.63 3.39 2.69
C PHE A 68 -1.69 4.70 1.89
N VAL A 69 -1.87 4.55 0.58
CA VAL A 69 -2.07 5.62 -0.39
C VAL A 69 -3.51 5.56 -0.89
N ILE A 70 -4.20 6.69 -0.81
CA ILE A 70 -5.58 6.87 -1.23
C ILE A 70 -5.60 7.52 -2.60
N LEU A 71 -6.28 6.87 -3.55
CA LEU A 71 -6.50 7.41 -4.88
C LEU A 71 -7.97 7.76 -5.03
N ASN A 72 -8.24 9.04 -5.30
CA ASN A 72 -9.57 9.59 -5.60
C ASN A 72 -9.98 9.37 -7.07
N PHE A 73 -9.28 8.49 -7.79
CA PHE A 73 -9.48 8.21 -9.21
C PHE A 73 -9.15 6.75 -9.49
N GLU A 74 -9.72 6.20 -10.57
CA GLU A 74 -9.29 4.91 -11.09
C GLU A 74 -8.05 5.09 -11.98
N PRO A 75 -6.91 4.47 -11.65
CA PRO A 75 -5.70 4.61 -12.44
C PRO A 75 -5.85 3.94 -13.81
N ASN A 76 -5.50 4.67 -14.87
CA ASN A 76 -5.40 4.17 -16.24
C ASN A 76 -4.00 4.50 -16.81
N PRO A 77 -3.12 3.51 -17.02
CA PRO A 77 -3.33 2.07 -16.85
C PRO A 77 -3.48 1.65 -15.37
N PRO A 78 -4.05 0.45 -15.09
CA PRO A 78 -4.16 -0.07 -13.73
C PRO A 78 -2.80 -0.20 -13.04
N ILE A 79 -2.75 0.06 -11.73
CA ILE A 79 -1.53 -0.09 -10.92
C ILE A 79 -1.04 -1.53 -10.96
N LYS A 80 0.24 -1.70 -11.28
CA LYS A 80 0.92 -3.00 -11.23
C LYS A 80 1.62 -3.15 -9.88
N VAL A 81 1.32 -4.23 -9.19
CA VAL A 81 2.05 -4.65 -7.98
C VAL A 81 3.08 -5.72 -8.35
N LYS A 82 4.19 -5.77 -7.60
CA LYS A 82 5.19 -6.83 -7.77
C LYS A 82 4.53 -8.19 -7.48
N PRO A 83 4.76 -9.23 -8.31
CA PRO A 83 4.26 -10.57 -8.01
C PRO A 83 4.80 -11.06 -6.67
N THR A 84 3.97 -11.76 -5.91
CA THR A 84 4.39 -12.45 -4.69
C THR A 84 5.44 -13.50 -5.02
N LYS A 85 6.53 -13.53 -4.27
CA LYS A 85 7.60 -14.52 -4.40
C LYS A 85 7.74 -15.28 -3.10
N ASN A 86 8.22 -16.51 -3.18
CA ASN A 86 8.69 -17.22 -2.00
C ASN A 86 9.95 -16.49 -1.51
N ASP A 87 9.80 -15.69 -0.47
CA ASP A 87 10.93 -15.02 0.15
C ASP A 87 11.74 -15.99 1.02
N ILE A 88 12.93 -15.55 1.45
CA ILE A 88 13.82 -16.31 2.31
C ILE A 88 14.09 -15.46 3.55
N GLY A 89 14.08 -16.08 4.74
CA GLY A 89 14.31 -15.37 6.02
C GLY A 89 13.03 -14.90 6.70
N GLU A 90 13.14 -13.90 7.57
CA GLU A 90 12.03 -13.41 8.42
C GLU A 90 10.83 -12.88 7.62
N CYS A 91 11.10 -12.24 6.47
CA CYS A 91 10.05 -11.78 5.56
C CYS A 91 9.21 -12.95 5.02
N ALA A 92 9.79 -14.14 4.80
CA ALA A 92 9.03 -15.29 4.30
C ALA A 92 7.90 -15.68 5.26
N CYS A 93 8.18 -15.76 6.56
CA CYS A 93 7.19 -16.14 7.56
C CYS A 93 6.00 -15.17 7.63
N ILE A 94 6.27 -13.86 7.53
CA ILE A 94 5.27 -12.80 7.67
C ILE A 94 4.53 -12.56 6.35
N GLU A 95 5.26 -12.42 5.24
CA GLU A 95 4.67 -12.18 3.92
C GLU A 95 3.92 -13.40 3.41
N ASP A 96 4.44 -14.63 3.52
CA ASP A 96 3.77 -15.80 2.94
C ASP A 96 2.44 -16.08 3.64
N SER A 97 2.42 -16.01 4.97
CA SER A 97 1.20 -16.21 5.78
C SER A 97 0.13 -15.18 5.41
N THR A 98 0.48 -13.90 5.44
CA THR A 98 -0.43 -12.78 5.14
C THR A 98 -0.89 -12.82 3.68
N THR A 99 0.01 -13.12 2.75
CA THR A 99 -0.27 -13.27 1.32
C THR A 99 -1.26 -14.39 1.06
N ASN A 100 -1.07 -15.56 1.66
CA ASN A 100 -1.96 -16.70 1.49
C ASN A 100 -3.36 -16.39 2.02
N LEU A 101 -3.45 -15.75 3.19
CA LEU A 101 -4.72 -15.28 3.74
C LEU A 101 -5.42 -14.30 2.79
N LEU A 102 -4.73 -13.25 2.33
CA LEU A 102 -5.28 -12.24 1.43
C LEU A 102 -5.70 -12.83 0.07
N ASN A 103 -4.92 -13.77 -0.47
CA ASN A 103 -5.27 -14.46 -1.71
C ASN A 103 -6.54 -15.30 -1.56
N SER A 104 -6.76 -15.93 -0.39
CA SER A 104 -8.02 -16.66 -0.11
C SER A 104 -9.26 -15.75 -0.04
N MET A 105 -9.04 -14.45 0.17
CA MET A 105 -10.05 -13.39 0.23
C MET A 105 -10.09 -12.51 -1.02
N LYS A 106 -9.30 -12.84 -2.05
CA LYS A 106 -9.28 -12.07 -3.31
C LYS A 106 -10.66 -12.02 -3.94
N LYS A 107 -11.04 -10.84 -4.46
CA LYS A 107 -12.37 -10.53 -5.00
C LYS A 107 -13.53 -10.64 -4.00
N LYS A 108 -13.25 -10.76 -2.70
CA LYS A 108 -14.25 -10.66 -1.64
C LYS A 108 -14.15 -9.28 -0.98
N GLN A 109 -15.26 -8.86 -0.42
CA GLN A 109 -15.32 -7.68 0.42
C GLN A 109 -14.77 -8.04 1.81
N VAL A 110 -13.91 -7.19 2.33
CA VAL A 110 -13.19 -7.37 3.59
C VAL A 110 -13.23 -6.09 4.40
N VAL A 111 -13.01 -6.23 5.70
CA VAL A 111 -12.77 -5.14 6.63
C VAL A 111 -11.35 -5.29 7.17
N ILE A 112 -10.54 -4.25 7.04
CA ILE A 112 -9.16 -4.14 7.52
C ILE A 112 -9.14 -3.15 8.68
N SER A 113 -8.51 -3.56 9.80
CA SER A 113 -8.34 -2.72 11.00
C SER A 113 -9.65 -2.13 11.54
N ASP A 114 -10.77 -2.84 11.37
CA ASP A 114 -12.14 -2.43 11.75
C ASP A 114 -12.58 -1.06 11.19
N SER A 115 -11.85 -0.51 10.23
CA SER A 115 -12.01 0.90 9.81
C SER A 115 -12.04 1.07 8.29
N ILE A 116 -11.40 0.18 7.55
CA ILE A 116 -11.28 0.24 6.09
C ILE A 116 -12.05 -0.96 5.52
N SER A 117 -13.14 -0.72 4.80
CA SER A 117 -13.84 -1.80 4.10
C SER A 117 -13.68 -1.65 2.59
N GLY A 118 -13.57 -2.76 1.86
CA GLY A 118 -13.44 -2.73 0.40
C GLY A 118 -13.20 -4.11 -0.19
N THR A 119 -13.04 -4.19 -1.50
CA THR A 119 -12.82 -5.45 -2.23
C THR A 119 -11.35 -5.65 -2.57
N ILE A 120 -10.78 -6.80 -2.21
CA ILE A 120 -9.38 -7.11 -2.58
C ILE A 120 -9.28 -7.32 -4.09
N ASP A 121 -8.68 -6.37 -4.80
CA ASP A 121 -8.50 -6.46 -6.24
C ASP A 121 -7.25 -7.27 -6.60
N ASN A 122 -6.13 -6.95 -5.95
CA ASN A 122 -4.86 -7.60 -6.18
C ASN A 122 -3.99 -7.68 -4.92
N VAL A 123 -3.15 -8.72 -4.88
CA VAL A 123 -2.22 -9.00 -3.78
C VAL A 123 -0.85 -9.18 -4.44
N GLY A 124 0.09 -8.29 -4.11
CA GLY A 124 1.47 -8.34 -4.57
C GLY A 124 2.43 -8.53 -3.40
N GLU A 125 3.73 -8.59 -3.66
CA GLU A 125 4.78 -8.55 -2.62
C GLU A 125 4.60 -7.28 -1.77
N GLY A 126 4.43 -7.41 -0.44
CA GLY A 126 4.31 -6.29 0.49
C GLY A 126 3.09 -5.37 0.37
N ILE A 127 2.28 -5.50 -0.69
CA ILE A 127 1.24 -4.54 -1.06
C ILE A 127 -0.07 -5.25 -1.40
N ILE A 128 -1.19 -4.64 -1.03
CA ILE A 128 -2.51 -4.96 -1.56
C ILE A 128 -3.16 -3.77 -2.24
N LEU A 129 -3.98 -4.07 -3.24
CA LEU A 129 -4.87 -3.13 -3.89
C LEU A 129 -6.30 -3.41 -3.43
N LEU A 130 -6.94 -2.44 -2.81
CA LEU A 130 -8.32 -2.51 -2.32
C LEU A 130 -9.18 -1.54 -3.13
N LYS A 131 -10.26 -2.03 -3.74
CA LYS A 131 -11.22 -1.24 -4.54
C LYS A 131 -12.50 -0.97 -3.77
N ASP A 132 -13.25 0.03 -4.22
CA ASP A 132 -14.57 0.38 -3.69
C ASP A 132 -14.51 0.58 -2.16
N VAL A 133 -13.52 1.37 -1.75
CA VAL A 133 -13.09 1.46 -0.36
C VAL A 133 -13.94 2.44 0.41
N SER A 134 -14.55 2.01 1.50
CA SER A 134 -15.19 2.91 2.48
C SER A 134 -14.28 3.11 3.68
N PHE A 135 -13.94 4.37 3.96
CA PHE A 135 -13.07 4.78 5.05
C PHE A 135 -13.53 6.13 5.62
N LEU A 136 -13.70 6.22 6.95
CA LEU A 136 -14.17 7.42 7.66
C LEU A 136 -15.45 8.05 7.05
N GLY A 137 -16.38 7.20 6.61
CA GLY A 137 -17.66 7.64 6.03
C GLY A 137 -17.56 8.15 4.58
N SER A 138 -16.39 8.08 3.94
CA SER A 138 -16.18 8.44 2.54
C SER A 138 -15.90 7.19 1.70
N CYS A 139 -16.24 7.24 0.41
CA CYS A 139 -15.97 6.17 -0.55
C CYS A 139 -14.86 6.59 -1.52
N PHE A 140 -13.93 5.68 -1.79
CA PHE A 140 -12.74 5.91 -2.59
C PHE A 140 -12.55 4.79 -3.63
N PRO A 141 -12.17 5.12 -4.87
CA PRO A 141 -11.97 4.12 -5.91
C PRO A 141 -10.90 3.07 -5.58
N LEU A 142 -9.77 3.49 -5.01
CA LEU A 142 -8.64 2.60 -4.80
C LEU A 142 -7.76 3.01 -3.63
N PHE A 143 -7.42 2.05 -2.77
CA PHE A 143 -6.35 2.15 -1.79
C PHE A 143 -5.20 1.22 -2.19
N VAL A 144 -3.97 1.72 -2.03
CA VAL A 144 -2.75 0.92 -2.03
C VAL A 144 -2.31 0.78 -0.58
N ILE A 145 -2.36 -0.41 -0.02
CA ILE A 145 -2.07 -0.65 1.40
C ILE A 145 -0.81 -1.48 1.54
N SER A 146 0.10 -1.05 2.41
CA SER A 146 1.26 -1.84 2.83
C SER A 146 0.81 -2.93 3.80
N LYS A 147 1.14 -4.19 3.48
CA LYS A 147 0.79 -5.34 4.32
C LYS A 147 1.43 -5.29 5.70
N CYS A 148 2.58 -4.64 5.81
CA CYS A 148 3.29 -4.46 7.08
C CYS A 148 2.49 -3.65 8.12
N PHE A 149 1.40 -2.98 7.70
CA PHE A 149 0.51 -2.23 8.58
C PHE A 149 -0.89 -2.84 8.69
N ILE A 150 -1.11 -4.04 8.13
CA ILE A 150 -2.35 -4.78 8.32
C ILE A 150 -2.24 -5.55 9.64
N ASP A 151 -3.05 -5.16 10.62
CA ASP A 151 -3.13 -5.82 11.92
C ASP A 151 -4.21 -6.91 11.96
N THR A 152 -5.37 -6.63 11.35
CA THR A 152 -6.55 -7.47 11.34
C THR A 152 -7.24 -7.40 9.99
N ILE A 153 -7.79 -8.53 9.56
CA ILE A 153 -8.65 -8.62 8.39
C ILE A 153 -9.78 -9.60 8.64
N SER A 154 -11.00 -9.21 8.31
CA SER A 154 -12.19 -10.05 8.41
C SER A 154 -13.03 -9.96 7.14
N PRO A 155 -13.80 -11.01 6.79
CA PRO A 155 -14.84 -10.87 5.78
C PRO A 155 -15.86 -9.83 6.21
N SER A 156 -16.32 -8.97 5.29
CA SER A 156 -17.49 -8.14 5.58
C SER A 156 -18.72 -9.06 5.66
N THR A 157 -19.36 -9.09 6.82
CA THR A 157 -20.67 -9.74 7.02
C THR A 157 -21.76 -9.10 6.17
#